data_AF-A0A1B6GPB2-F1
#
_entry.id   AF-A0A1B6GPB2-F1
#
_cell.length_a   1.000
_cell.length_b   1.000
_cell.length_c   1.000
_cell.angle_alpha   90.00
_cell.angle_beta   90.00
_cell.angle_gamma   90.00
#
_symmetry.space_group_name_H-M   'P 1'
#
loop_
_entity.id
_entity.type
_entity.pdbx_description
1 polymer ?
#
loop_
_entity_poly.entity_id
_entity_poly.type
_entity_poly.pdbx_seq_one_letter_code
_entity_poly.pdbx_strand_id
1 'polypeptide(L)'
;VWKRLQRVNKNAVRLQFSVTYQQLVLETTPKWVPNKLSVVWTRKSRKVQSEPLRWEPMLDQPLRGIVLWTLPECQQVTVTLFKNARNSELEDKLWTFVIEDVAVNGKR
;
A
#
# COMPACT_ATOMS: atom_id res chain seq x y z
N VAL A 1 -16.75 -1.96 33.98
CA VAL A 1 -15.79 -0.87 33.64
C VAL A 1 -16.27 -0.18 32.36
N TRP A 2 -16.75 1.07 32.42
CA TRP A 2 -17.24 1.80 31.24
C TRP A 2 -16.07 2.43 30.46
N LYS A 3 -15.92 2.09 29.18
CA LYS A 3 -14.97 2.74 28.26
C LYS A 3 -15.56 4.08 27.81
N ARG A 4 -14.98 5.18 28.28
CA ARG A 4 -15.34 6.55 27.87
C ARG A 4 -15.19 6.69 26.34
N LEU A 5 -16.20 7.23 25.66
CA LEU A 5 -16.13 7.51 24.22
C LEU A 5 -15.01 8.52 23.95
N GLN A 6 -13.90 8.10 23.33
CA GLN A 6 -12.75 8.97 23.05
C GLN A 6 -12.99 10.03 21.95
N ARG A 7 -14.21 10.12 21.40
CA ARG A 7 -14.52 10.90 20.18
C ARG A 7 -15.63 11.93 20.34
N VAL A 8 -15.84 12.44 21.56
CA VAL A 8 -16.80 13.52 21.81
C VAL A 8 -16.24 14.82 21.23
N ASN A 9 -17.07 15.64 20.56
CA ASN A 9 -16.72 16.95 19.95
C ASN A 9 -15.78 16.95 18.72
N LYS A 10 -15.77 15.88 17.91
CA LYS A 10 -15.04 15.85 16.64
C LYS A 10 -15.99 15.74 15.45
N ASN A 11 -15.72 16.53 14.41
CA ASN A 11 -16.39 16.40 13.12
C ASN A 11 -15.68 15.32 12.30
N ALA A 12 -16.45 14.51 11.57
CA ALA A 12 -15.92 13.45 10.73
C ALA A 12 -16.11 13.79 9.25
N VAL A 13 -15.09 13.51 8.44
CA VAL A 13 -15.14 13.62 6.98
C VAL A 13 -14.75 12.28 6.40
N ARG A 14 -15.53 11.78 5.45
CA ARG A 14 -15.22 10.56 4.71
C ARG A 14 -14.54 10.94 3.40
N LEU A 15 -13.28 10.54 3.23
CA LEU A 15 -12.49 10.77 2.04
C LEU A 15 -12.22 9.45 1.32
N GLN A 16 -12.07 9.50 0.01
CA GLN A 16 -11.67 8.36 -0.81
C GLN A 16 -10.31 8.67 -1.42
N PHE A 17 -9.34 7.81 -1.14
CA PHE A 17 -8.00 7.90 -1.68
C PHE A 17 -7.82 6.83 -2.75
N SER A 18 -7.22 7.19 -3.87
CA SER A 18 -6.91 6.31 -4.99
C SER A 18 -5.40 6.27 -5.19
N VAL A 19 -4.85 5.07 -5.38
CA VAL A 19 -3.45 4.86 -5.77
C VAL A 19 -3.45 4.06 -7.06
N THR A 20 -2.63 4.49 -8.01
CA THR A 20 -2.49 3.83 -9.30
C THR A 20 -1.03 3.44 -9.49
N TYR A 21 -0.78 2.17 -9.83
CA TYR A 21 0.57 1.65 -10.05
C TYR A 21 0.92 1.69 -11.55
N GLN A 22 2.16 2.06 -11.87
CA GLN A 22 2.67 2.11 -13.24
C GLN A 22 3.92 1.25 -13.39
N GLN A 23 4.93 1.52 -12.57
CA GLN A 23 6.20 0.83 -12.61
C GLN A 23 6.79 0.70 -11.20
N LEU A 24 7.41 -0.45 -10.93
CA LEU A 24 8.27 -0.69 -9.78
C LEU A 24 9.64 -1.11 -10.33
N VAL A 25 10.69 -0.42 -9.92
CA VAL A 25 12.08 -0.79 -10.20
C VAL A 25 12.68 -1.31 -8.91
N LEU A 26 13.24 -2.52 -8.95
CA LEU A 26 13.81 -3.18 -7.78
C LEU A 26 15.21 -3.69 -8.10
N GLU A 27 16.16 -3.36 -7.24
CA GLU A 27 17.49 -3.95 -7.20
C GLU A 27 17.50 -5.10 -6.19
N THR A 28 18.03 -6.24 -6.62
CA THR A 28 18.04 -7.49 -5.88
C THR A 28 19.47 -7.88 -5.52
N THR A 29 19.62 -9.02 -4.86
CA THR A 29 20.93 -9.58 -4.53
C THR A 29 21.12 -10.89 -5.30
N PRO A 30 22.35 -11.35 -5.53
CA PRO A 30 22.60 -12.64 -6.19
C PRO A 30 21.96 -13.84 -5.48
N LYS A 31 21.58 -13.70 -4.19
CA LYS A 31 20.97 -14.75 -3.37
C LYS A 31 19.44 -14.75 -3.43
N TRP A 32 18.82 -13.70 -3.95
CA TRP A 32 17.36 -13.57 -3.97
C TRP A 32 16.89 -13.00 -5.30
N VAL A 33 16.17 -13.85 -6.03
CA VAL A 33 15.48 -13.47 -7.26
C VAL A 33 13.98 -13.56 -6.98
N PRO A 34 13.27 -12.42 -6.95
CA PRO A 34 11.84 -12.40 -6.68
C PRO A 34 11.07 -13.06 -7.83
N ASN A 35 9.95 -13.71 -7.50
CA ASN A 35 9.11 -14.36 -8.51
C ASN A 35 8.00 -13.42 -8.99
N LYS A 36 7.13 -13.03 -8.05
CA LYS A 36 6.04 -12.09 -8.29
C LYS A 36 6.01 -11.09 -7.16
N LEU A 37 6.00 -9.80 -7.47
CA LEU A 37 5.93 -8.75 -6.48
C LEU A 37 4.52 -8.17 -6.43
N SER A 38 4.10 -7.80 -5.23
CA SER A 38 2.87 -7.02 -5.00
C SER A 38 3.16 -5.82 -4.11
N VAL A 39 2.50 -4.70 -4.39
CA VAL A 39 2.53 -3.51 -3.55
C VAL A 39 1.41 -3.62 -2.53
N VAL A 40 1.77 -3.62 -1.26
CA VAL A 40 0.85 -3.75 -0.14
C VAL A 40 0.90 -2.50 0.70
N TRP A 41 -0.27 -1.95 1.02
CA TRP A 41 -0.38 -0.80 1.90
C TRP A 41 -1.27 -1.13 3.09
N THR A 42 -0.72 -0.91 4.27
CA THR A 42 -1.33 -1.34 5.53
C THR A 42 -1.48 -0.19 6.51
N ARG A 43 -2.56 -0.26 7.30
CA ARG A 43 -2.78 0.61 8.45
C ARG A 43 -3.65 -0.11 9.48
N LYS A 44 -3.04 -0.46 10.62
CA LYS A 44 -3.70 -1.28 11.66
C LYS A 44 -4.22 -2.59 11.04
N SER A 45 -5.51 -2.88 11.16
CA SER A 45 -6.14 -4.09 10.60
C SER A 45 -6.55 -3.96 9.12
N ARG A 46 -6.33 -2.81 8.47
CA ARG A 46 -6.63 -2.63 7.05
C ARG A 46 -5.40 -2.96 6.22
N LYS A 47 -5.58 -3.80 5.20
CA LYS A 47 -4.58 -4.15 4.18
C LYS A 47 -5.27 -4.04 2.82
N VAL A 48 -4.59 -3.39 1.89
CA VAL A 48 -4.94 -3.36 0.47
C VAL A 48 -3.70 -3.82 -0.30
N GLN A 49 -3.87 -4.55 -1.38
CA GLN A 49 -2.77 -5.18 -2.13
C GLN A 49 -3.00 -5.01 -3.62
N SER A 50 -1.92 -4.83 -4.38
CA SER A 50 -1.96 -4.96 -5.82
C SER A 50 -2.04 -6.43 -6.24
N GLU A 51 -2.40 -6.67 -7.50
CA GLU A 51 -2.20 -7.98 -8.11
C GLU A 51 -0.70 -8.32 -8.14
N PRO A 52 -0.30 -9.57 -7.82
CA PRO A 52 1.09 -10.00 -7.90
C PRO A 52 1.53 -10.14 -9.36
N LEU A 53 2.49 -9.32 -9.78
CA LEU A 53 3.03 -9.31 -11.13
C LEU A 53 4.47 -9.82 -11.15
N ARG A 54 4.87 -10.45 -12.25
CA ARG A 54 6.20 -11.02 -12.42
C ARG A 54 7.26 -9.91 -12.40
N TRP A 55 8.35 -10.14 -11.68
CA TRP A 55 9.56 -9.32 -11.78
C TRP A 55 10.40 -9.78 -12.96
N GLU A 56 10.85 -8.84 -13.79
CA GLU A 56 11.64 -9.13 -14.98
C GLU A 56 13.00 -8.40 -14.91
N PRO A 57 14.14 -9.11 -15.02
CA PRO A 57 15.45 -8.48 -15.00
C PRO A 57 15.66 -7.58 -16.23
N MET A 58 16.42 -6.50 -16.05
CA MET A 58 16.87 -5.64 -17.13
C MET A 58 17.98 -6.35 -17.93
N LEU A 59 18.02 -6.14 -19.25
CA LEU A 59 18.94 -6.85 -20.15
C LEU A 59 20.41 -6.53 -19.87
N ASP A 60 20.70 -5.30 -19.42
CA ASP A 60 22.03 -4.80 -19.10
C ASP A 60 22.40 -4.98 -17.62
N GLN A 61 21.42 -5.19 -16.74
CA GLN A 61 21.59 -5.26 -15.29
C GLN A 61 20.78 -6.44 -14.71
N PRO A 62 21.34 -7.66 -14.62
CA PRO A 62 20.58 -8.85 -14.21
C PRO A 62 20.11 -8.82 -12.74
N LEU A 63 20.73 -7.99 -11.90
CA LEU A 63 20.33 -7.77 -10.50
C LEU A 63 19.33 -6.62 -10.35
N ARG A 64 18.94 -5.96 -11.44
CA ARG A 64 17.94 -4.90 -11.42
C ARG A 64 16.82 -5.32 -12.34
N GLY A 65 15.59 -5.14 -11.90
CA GLY A 65 14.44 -5.52 -12.70
C GLY A 65 13.24 -4.68 -12.42
N ILE A 66 12.22 -4.91 -13.24
CA ILE A 66 11.01 -4.10 -13.26
C ILE A 66 9.77 -4.97 -13.13
N VAL A 67 8.74 -4.35 -12.58
CA VAL A 67 7.36 -4.80 -12.68
C VAL A 67 6.57 -3.69 -13.38
N LEU A 68 5.84 -4.06 -14.42
CA LEU A 68 5.04 -3.14 -15.24
C LEU A 68 3.56 -3.50 -15.13
N TRP A 69 2.75 -2.53 -14.71
CA TRP A 69 1.30 -2.62 -14.76
C TRP A 69 0.82 -2.15 -16.14
N THR A 70 0.58 -3.10 -17.06
CA THR A 70 0.18 -2.82 -18.45
C THR A 70 -1.16 -2.10 -18.55
N LEU A 71 -2.04 -2.34 -17.58
CA LEU A 71 -3.20 -1.51 -17.30
C LEU A 71 -3.00 -0.86 -15.94
N PRO A 72 -3.27 0.45 -15.79
CA PRO A 72 -3.13 1.11 -14.51
C PRO A 72 -4.07 0.46 -13.49
N GLU A 73 -3.49 -0.33 -12.58
CA GLU A 73 -4.25 -0.92 -11.49
C GLU A 73 -4.53 0.19 -10.48
N CYS A 74 -5.82 0.53 -10.32
CA CYS A 74 -6.27 1.55 -9.38
C CYS A 74 -6.86 0.89 -8.13
N GLN A 75 -6.19 1.08 -7.01
CA GLN A 75 -6.66 0.65 -5.70
C GLN A 75 -7.25 1.84 -4.94
N GLN A 76 -8.41 1.65 -4.32
CA GLN A 76 -9.11 2.71 -3.62
C GLN A 76 -9.35 2.36 -2.15
N VAL A 77 -9.20 3.34 -1.26
CA VAL A 77 -9.48 3.20 0.15
C VAL A 77 -10.30 4.36 0.67
N THR A 78 -11.41 4.03 1.34
CA THR A 78 -12.23 5.02 2.03
C THR A 78 -11.73 5.21 3.46
N VAL A 79 -11.40 6.44 3.82
CA VAL A 79 -10.81 6.82 5.09
C VAL A 79 -11.63 7.94 5.74
N THR A 80 -12.13 7.68 6.95
CA THR A 80 -12.77 8.72 7.76
C THR A 80 -11.73 9.51 8.55
N LEU A 81 -11.49 10.77 8.20
CA LEU A 81 -10.65 11.68 8.99
C LEU A 81 -11.52 12.46 9.96
N PHE A 82 -10.94 12.82 11.11
CA PHE A 82 -11.62 13.63 12.11
C PHE A 82 -10.94 14.99 12.18
N LYS A 83 -11.71 16.03 12.48
CA LYS A 83 -11.20 17.36 12.81
C LYS A 83 -11.85 17.87 14.08
N ASN A 84 -11.13 18.72 14.80
CA ASN A 84 -11.68 19.37 15.99
C ASN A 84 -12.74 20.40 15.56
N ALA A 85 -13.72 20.66 16.43
CA ALA A 85 -14.74 21.69 16.13
C ALA A 85 -14.14 23.10 16.02
N ARG A 86 -12.98 23.34 16.65
CA ARG A 86 -12.28 24.65 16.69
C ARG A 86 -11.08 24.77 15.74
N ASN A 87 -10.55 23.65 15.25
CA ASN A 87 -9.43 23.62 14.30
C ASN A 87 -9.86 22.84 13.05
N SER A 88 -9.77 23.46 11.88
CA SER A 88 -10.16 22.87 10.59
C SER A 88 -9.22 21.77 10.10
N GLU A 89 -8.06 21.60 10.73
CA GLU A 89 -7.06 20.58 10.38
C GLU A 89 -7.60 19.16 10.59
N LEU A 90 -7.41 18.31 9.59
CA LEU A 90 -7.78 16.91 9.62
C LEU A 90 -6.67 16.10 10.30
N GLU A 91 -7.04 15.16 11.14
CA GLU A 91 -6.10 14.26 11.80
C GLU A 91 -5.31 13.41 10.78
N ASP A 92 -4.01 13.27 11.05
CA ASP A 92 -3.14 12.43 10.26
C ASP A 92 -3.43 10.94 10.43
N LYS A 93 -3.25 10.22 9.32
CA LYS A 93 -3.31 8.77 9.28
C LYS A 93 -2.14 8.22 8.48
N LEU A 94 -1.16 7.72 9.21
CA LEU A 94 -0.01 7.04 8.60
C LEU A 94 -0.42 5.68 8.00
N TRP A 95 0.01 5.45 6.76
CA TRP A 95 -0.05 4.17 6.05
C TRP A 95 1.37 3.75 5.68
N THR A 96 1.61 2.44 5.67
CA THR A 96 2.91 1.89 5.29
C THR A 96 2.76 1.10 4.00
N PHE A 97 3.60 1.41 3.01
CA PHE A 97 3.73 0.64 1.78
C PHE A 97 4.88 -0.36 1.92
N VAL A 98 4.63 -1.60 1.48
CA VAL A 98 5.54 -2.73 1.55
C VAL A 98 5.51 -3.43 0.20
N ILE A 99 6.68 -3.87 -0.27
CA ILE A 99 6.79 -4.74 -1.44
C ILE A 99 6.86 -6.18 -0.90
N GLU A 100 5.87 -7.00 -1.24
CA GLU A 100 5.81 -8.42 -0.86
C GLU A 100 6.20 -9.28 -2.07
N ASP A 101 7.13 -10.22 -1.87
CA ASP A 101 7.43 -11.30 -2.83
C ASP A 101 6.49 -12.49 -2.57
N VAL A 102 5.70 -12.82 -3.58
CA VAL A 102 4.64 -13.83 -3.50
C VAL A 102 5.21 -15.16 -4.01
N ALA A 103 5.35 -16.12 -3.09
CA ALA A 103 5.90 -17.42 -3.43
C ALA A 103 5.01 -18.19 -4.42
N VAL A 104 5.61 -19.15 -5.14
CA VAL A 104 4.96 -19.98 -6.18
C VAL A 104 3.73 -20.74 -5.63
N ASN A 105 3.70 -21.03 -4.34
CA ASN A 105 2.61 -21.73 -3.66
C ASN A 105 1.57 -20.79 -3.01
N GLY A 106 1.66 -19.48 -3.25
CA GLY A 106 0.77 -18.48 -2.66
C GLY A 106 1.02 -18.20 -1.17
N LYS A 107 2.04 -18.83 -0.55
CA LYS A 107 2.50 -18.44 0.79
C LYS A 107 3.31 -17.15 0.67
N ARG A 108 3.10 -16.26 1.63
CA ARG A 108 3.70 -14.92 1.69
C ARG A 108 4.70 -14.86 2.82
#